data_AF-A0A9D7N339-F1
#
_entry.id   AF-A0A9D7N339-F1
#
_cell.length_a   1.000
_cell.length_b   1.000
_cell.length_c   1.000
_cell.angle_alpha   90.00
_cell.angle_beta   90.00
_cell.angle_gamma   90.00
#
_symmetry.space_group_name_H-M   'P 1'
#
loop_
_entity.id
_entity.type
_entity.pdbx_description
1 polymer ?
#
loop_
_entity_poly.entity_id
_entity_poly.type
_entity_poly.pdbx_seq_one_letter_code
_entity_poly.pdbx_strand_id
1 'polypeptide(L)'
;MIRSRHLLAATALALALGLSATPATAQRFLPIEGKFTTSFVLTPTATPGVFSLSIDSQGIASHLGLTVGSSTHTVDMTGTPTVQFGSTTYIAANGDRLFAHYSGTASAPNASGVITFSGTQTFTGGTGRFHGATGSTSMQGTANLATSTGEFAFSGTISK
;
A
#
# COMPACT_ATOMS: atom_id res chain seq x y z
N MET A 1 28.95 19.88 -78.87
CA MET A 1 30.04 18.91 -78.57
C MET A 1 31.05 19.66 -77.71
N ILE A 2 31.16 19.46 -76.40
CA ILE A 2 31.86 18.35 -75.70
C ILE A 2 31.42 18.35 -74.21
N ARG A 3 31.37 17.16 -73.62
CA ARG A 3 30.98 16.78 -72.24
C ARG A 3 32.07 17.07 -71.20
N SER A 4 31.72 17.25 -69.91
CA SER A 4 32.31 16.56 -68.72
C SER A 4 31.87 17.25 -67.40
N ARG A 5 30.94 16.69 -66.59
CA ARG A 5 31.11 15.86 -65.36
C ARG A 5 31.92 16.50 -64.23
N HIS A 6 31.29 16.73 -63.06
CA HIS A 6 31.74 16.47 -61.67
C HIS A 6 30.54 16.75 -60.73
N LEU A 7 29.66 15.78 -60.43
CA LEU A 7 29.67 14.94 -59.22
C LEU A 7 30.14 15.65 -57.94
N LEU A 8 29.19 15.90 -57.03
CA LEU A 8 29.32 15.64 -55.59
C LEU A 8 27.91 15.57 -54.99
N ALA A 9 27.44 14.33 -54.86
CA ALA A 9 26.28 13.98 -54.05
C ALA A 9 26.73 13.89 -52.59
N ALA A 10 25.98 14.51 -51.69
CA ALA A 10 26.06 14.23 -50.25
C ALA A 10 24.69 13.73 -49.81
N THR A 11 24.56 12.41 -49.76
CA THR A 11 23.35 11.71 -49.32
C THR A 11 23.27 11.81 -47.80
N ALA A 12 22.28 12.56 -47.28
CA ALA A 12 21.97 12.56 -45.85
C ALA A 12 21.15 11.31 -45.51
N LEU A 13 21.75 10.37 -44.78
CA LEU A 13 21.04 9.21 -44.23
C LEU A 13 20.52 9.58 -42.82
N ALA A 14 19.25 9.99 -42.74
CA ALA A 14 18.58 10.23 -41.47
C ALA A 14 18.10 8.89 -40.88
N LEU A 15 18.74 8.44 -39.80
CA LEU A 15 18.34 7.26 -39.04
C LEU A 15 17.16 7.63 -38.13
N ALA A 16 15.93 7.37 -38.59
CA ALA A 16 14.73 7.56 -37.78
C ALA A 16 14.59 6.43 -36.75
N LEU A 17 15.06 6.66 -35.53
CA LEU A 17 14.72 5.84 -34.36
C LEU A 17 13.25 6.08 -34.02
N GLY A 18 12.38 5.18 -34.48
CA GLY A 18 10.97 5.16 -34.09
C GLY A 18 10.82 4.77 -32.63
N LEU A 19 10.77 5.76 -31.73
CA LEU A 19 10.26 5.55 -30.38
C LEU A 19 8.76 5.28 -30.48
N SER A 20 8.37 4.01 -30.39
CA SER A 20 6.97 3.64 -30.12
C SER A 20 6.63 4.07 -28.70
N ALA A 21 6.19 5.31 -28.51
CA ALA A 21 5.63 5.74 -27.24
C ALA A 21 4.30 5.02 -27.05
N THR A 22 4.28 3.97 -26.24
CA THR A 22 3.02 3.38 -25.76
C THR A 22 2.26 4.46 -25.00
N PRO A 23 0.99 4.77 -25.35
CA PRO A 23 0.22 5.76 -24.61
C PRO A 23 0.07 5.27 -23.17
N ALA A 24 0.58 6.06 -22.21
CA ALA A 24 0.31 5.81 -20.80
C ALA A 24 -1.18 6.08 -20.55
N THR A 25 -1.97 5.03 -20.31
CA THR A 25 -3.33 5.19 -19.80
C THR A 25 -3.21 5.82 -18.41
N ALA A 26 -3.72 7.04 -18.25
CA ALA A 26 -3.78 7.68 -16.94
C ALA A 26 -4.63 6.81 -16.00
N GLN A 27 -4.02 6.24 -14.96
CA GLN A 27 -4.73 5.47 -13.95
C GLN A 27 -5.73 6.37 -13.24
N ARG A 28 -7.01 5.99 -13.24
CA ARG A 28 -8.06 6.78 -12.59
C ARG A 28 -8.07 6.45 -11.10
N PHE A 29 -7.76 7.45 -10.28
CA PHE A 29 -7.86 7.34 -8.82
C PHE A 29 -9.29 7.63 -8.35
N LEU A 30 -9.85 6.72 -7.57
CA LEU A 30 -11.17 6.81 -6.95
C LEU A 30 -11.02 6.95 -5.42
N PRO A 31 -11.89 7.71 -4.75
CA PRO A 31 -11.93 7.74 -3.30
C PRO A 31 -12.18 6.34 -2.74
N ILE A 32 -11.44 5.99 -1.68
CA ILE A 32 -11.63 4.76 -0.92
C ILE A 32 -11.61 5.06 0.58
N GLU A 33 -12.50 4.41 1.32
CA GLU A 33 -12.64 4.55 2.76
C GLU A 33 -12.97 3.18 3.35
N GLY A 34 -12.60 2.94 4.61
CA GLY A 34 -12.96 1.71 5.29
C GLY A 34 -12.90 1.82 6.81
N LYS A 35 -13.67 0.97 7.49
CA LYS A 35 -13.69 0.83 8.95
C LYS A 35 -13.66 -0.63 9.33
N PHE A 36 -12.78 -0.97 10.27
CA PHE A 36 -12.46 -2.35 10.64
C PHE A 36 -12.33 -2.50 12.16
N THR A 37 -12.71 -3.67 12.64
CA THR A 37 -12.33 -4.18 13.97
C THR A 37 -11.21 -5.20 13.80
N THR A 38 -10.36 -5.35 14.81
CA THR A 38 -9.21 -6.25 14.78
C THR A 38 -9.08 -7.10 16.02
N SER A 39 -8.47 -8.27 15.84
CA SER A 39 -7.82 -9.06 16.89
C SER A 39 -6.36 -9.26 16.51
N PHE A 40 -5.47 -9.31 17.49
CA PHE A 40 -4.05 -9.41 17.19
C PHE A 40 -3.24 -10.20 18.21
N VAL A 41 -2.08 -10.68 17.77
CA VAL A 41 -1.08 -11.34 18.61
C VAL A 41 0.24 -10.60 18.48
N LEU A 42 0.78 -10.16 19.61
CA LEU A 42 2.08 -9.53 19.69
C LEU A 42 3.10 -10.54 20.25
N THR A 43 4.15 -10.82 19.49
CA THR A 43 5.17 -11.82 19.83
C THR A 43 6.55 -11.17 19.91
N PRO A 44 7.32 -11.36 21.00
CA PRO A 44 8.70 -10.88 21.07
C PRO A 44 9.56 -11.47 19.95
N THR A 45 10.46 -10.66 19.41
CA THR A 45 11.51 -11.15 18.49
C THR A 45 12.80 -11.43 19.24
N ALA A 46 13.85 -11.86 18.51
CA ALA A 46 15.19 -11.98 19.07
C ALA A 46 15.81 -10.64 19.48
N THR A 47 15.33 -9.52 18.92
CA THR A 47 15.79 -8.17 19.25
C THR A 47 14.96 -7.61 20.40
N PRO A 48 15.54 -7.28 21.56
CA PRO A 48 14.82 -6.68 22.67
C PRO A 48 14.11 -5.38 22.26
N GLY A 49 12.84 -5.23 22.66
CA GLY A 49 12.02 -4.07 22.32
C GLY A 49 11.41 -4.10 20.92
N VAL A 50 11.67 -5.14 20.11
CA VAL A 50 11.07 -5.33 18.80
C VAL A 50 10.15 -6.55 18.80
N PHE A 51 8.95 -6.39 18.26
CA PHE A 51 7.89 -7.37 18.28
C PHE A 51 7.35 -7.65 16.88
N SER A 52 6.96 -8.90 16.63
CA SER A 52 6.13 -9.27 15.49
C SER A 52 4.66 -9.18 15.88
N LEU A 53 3.85 -8.57 15.02
CA LEU A 53 2.45 -8.34 15.23
C LEU A 53 1.64 -9.00 14.10
N SER A 54 0.85 -10.01 14.44
CA SER A 54 -0.11 -10.64 13.53
C SER A 54 -1.49 -10.07 13.81
N ILE A 55 -2.20 -9.63 12.77
CA ILE A 55 -3.49 -8.96 12.90
C ILE A 55 -4.49 -9.63 11.98
N ASP A 56 -5.64 -10.00 12.53
CA ASP A 56 -6.84 -10.32 11.76
C ASP A 56 -7.82 -9.14 11.86
N SER A 57 -8.42 -8.79 10.74
CA SER A 57 -9.32 -7.65 10.63
C SER A 57 -10.57 -8.00 9.84
N GLN A 58 -11.69 -7.38 10.21
CA GLN A 58 -12.95 -7.50 9.50
C GLN A 58 -13.68 -6.17 9.49
N GLY A 59 -14.36 -5.86 8.39
CA GLY A 59 -14.99 -4.56 8.24
C GLY A 59 -15.64 -4.36 6.89
N ILE A 60 -15.91 -3.09 6.59
CA ILE A 60 -16.44 -2.65 5.31
C ILE A 60 -15.49 -1.61 4.74
N ALA A 61 -15.11 -1.78 3.48
CA ALA A 61 -14.40 -0.77 2.72
C ALA A 61 -15.12 -0.51 1.41
N SER A 62 -15.18 0.76 0.98
CA SER A 62 -15.69 1.09 -0.34
C SER A 62 -14.84 0.38 -1.40
N HIS A 63 -15.47 0.02 -2.52
CA HIS A 63 -14.91 -0.84 -3.58
C HIS A 63 -14.67 -2.30 -3.25
N LEU A 64 -14.45 -2.67 -1.98
CA LEU A 64 -14.24 -4.07 -1.55
C LEU A 64 -15.53 -4.71 -1.01
N GLY A 65 -16.41 -3.92 -0.38
CA GLY A 65 -17.59 -4.40 0.33
C GLY A 65 -17.23 -4.96 1.71
N LEU A 66 -17.94 -6.02 2.13
CA LEU A 66 -17.53 -6.81 3.30
C LEU A 66 -16.11 -7.35 3.05
N THR A 67 -15.22 -7.07 3.98
CA THR A 67 -13.78 -7.31 3.80
C THR A 67 -13.23 -8.00 5.04
N VAL A 68 -12.44 -9.04 4.82
CA VAL A 68 -11.54 -9.61 5.83
C VAL A 68 -10.11 -9.26 5.44
N GLY A 69 -9.24 -9.04 6.43
CA GLY A 69 -7.85 -8.72 6.18
C GLY A 69 -6.93 -9.44 7.16
N SER A 70 -5.75 -9.79 6.69
CA SER A 70 -4.67 -10.34 7.51
C SER A 70 -3.41 -9.50 7.31
N SER A 71 -2.72 -9.16 8.40
CA SER A 71 -1.51 -8.35 8.38
C SER A 71 -0.39 -8.96 9.22
N THR A 72 0.84 -8.74 8.78
CA THR A 72 2.05 -9.03 9.55
C THR A 72 2.91 -7.79 9.60
N HIS A 73 3.06 -7.23 10.80
CA HIS A 73 3.81 -6.01 11.06
C HIS A 73 4.98 -6.28 12.01
N THR A 74 5.99 -5.42 11.91
CA THR A 74 7.02 -5.23 12.93
C THR A 74 6.64 -4.01 13.75
N VAL A 75 6.75 -4.12 15.07
CA VAL A 75 6.60 -3.02 16.02
C VAL A 75 7.93 -2.81 16.73
N ASP A 76 8.51 -1.63 16.57
CA ASP A 76 9.76 -1.22 17.18
C ASP A 76 9.47 -0.22 18.31
N MET A 77 9.67 -0.68 19.55
CA MET A 77 9.49 0.10 20.77
C MET A 77 10.83 0.58 21.36
N THR A 78 11.93 0.44 20.63
CA THR A 78 13.27 0.87 21.12
C THR A 78 13.45 2.39 21.08
N GLY A 79 12.65 3.08 20.27
CA GLY A 79 12.63 4.53 20.15
C GLY A 79 11.29 5.16 20.56
N THR A 80 11.29 6.48 20.64
CA THR A 80 10.10 7.31 20.85
C THR A 80 9.94 8.25 19.65
N PRO A 81 8.83 8.17 18.87
CA PRO A 81 7.66 7.30 19.10
C PRO A 81 7.92 5.83 18.75
N THR A 82 7.04 4.94 19.21
CA THR A 82 6.98 3.56 18.71
C THR A 82 6.65 3.56 17.23
N VAL A 83 7.42 2.82 16.44
CA VAL A 83 7.27 2.72 14.98
C VAL A 83 6.68 1.36 14.62
N GLN A 84 5.80 1.35 13.62
CA GLN A 84 5.18 0.13 13.12
C GLN A 84 5.18 0.13 11.59
N PHE A 85 5.53 -1.01 10.98
CA PHE A 85 5.46 -1.17 9.54
C PHE A 85 5.20 -2.63 9.16
N GLY A 86 4.60 -2.87 8.00
CA GLY A 86 4.32 -4.23 7.57
C GLY A 86 3.49 -4.33 6.32
N SER A 87 2.93 -5.52 6.09
CA SER A 87 2.11 -5.82 4.93
C SER A 87 0.72 -6.29 5.35
N THR A 88 -0.27 -5.95 4.54
CA THR A 88 -1.67 -6.34 4.71
C THR A 88 -2.21 -6.92 3.42
N THR A 89 -2.98 -8.00 3.53
CA THR A 89 -3.83 -8.53 2.45
C THR A 89 -5.28 -8.36 2.85
N TYR A 90 -6.05 -7.64 2.05
CA TYR A 90 -7.50 -7.56 2.14
C TYR A 90 -8.15 -8.50 1.14
N ILE A 91 -9.19 -9.21 1.55
CA ILE A 91 -10.03 -10.05 0.70
C ILE A 91 -11.40 -9.40 0.63
N ALA A 92 -11.78 -8.95 -0.56
CA ALA A 92 -13.06 -8.33 -0.84
C ALA A 92 -14.20 -9.37 -0.83
N ALA A 93 -15.44 -8.90 -0.83
CA ALA A 93 -16.63 -9.76 -0.76
C ALA A 93 -16.75 -10.76 -1.92
N ASN A 94 -16.14 -10.45 -3.07
CA ASN A 94 -16.09 -11.33 -4.24
C ASN A 94 -14.88 -12.27 -4.27
N GLY A 95 -14.05 -12.29 -3.22
CA GLY A 95 -12.84 -13.11 -3.14
C GLY A 95 -11.58 -12.47 -3.74
N ASP A 96 -11.70 -11.34 -4.44
CA ASP A 96 -10.54 -10.62 -4.96
C ASP A 96 -9.68 -10.06 -3.83
N ARG A 97 -8.37 -10.09 -4.02
CA ARG A 97 -7.37 -9.61 -3.05
C ARG A 97 -6.83 -8.24 -3.40
N LEU A 98 -6.62 -7.42 -2.39
CA LEU A 98 -5.90 -6.14 -2.46
C LEU A 98 -4.73 -6.19 -1.48
N PHE A 99 -3.54 -5.84 -1.96
CA PHE A 99 -2.30 -5.89 -1.19
C PHE A 99 -1.86 -4.46 -0.81
N ALA A 100 -1.35 -4.32 0.41
CA ALA A 100 -0.89 -3.03 0.90
C ALA A 100 0.33 -3.16 1.81
N HIS A 101 1.12 -2.08 1.88
CA HIS A 101 2.09 -1.85 2.94
C HIS A 101 1.61 -0.76 3.88
N TYR A 102 1.90 -0.92 5.16
CA TYR A 102 1.62 0.07 6.19
C TYR A 102 2.94 0.58 6.80
N SER A 103 2.98 1.86 7.12
CA SER A 103 4.00 2.48 7.98
C SER A 103 3.36 3.56 8.83
N GLY A 104 3.66 3.56 10.13
CA GLY A 104 3.04 4.47 11.08
C GLY A 104 3.71 4.47 12.44
N THR A 105 3.05 5.14 13.37
CA THR A 105 3.51 5.27 14.75
C THR A 105 2.37 5.02 15.73
N ALA A 106 2.73 4.67 16.96
CA ALA A 106 1.81 4.46 18.06
C ALA A 106 2.19 5.29 19.29
N SER A 107 1.18 5.66 20.07
CA SER A 107 1.37 6.26 21.38
C SER A 107 1.87 5.23 22.40
N ALA A 108 2.40 5.72 23.52
CA ALA A 108 2.51 4.88 24.72
C ALA A 108 1.11 4.41 25.18
N PRO A 109 0.99 3.22 25.78
CA PRO A 109 -0.28 2.76 26.35
C PRO A 109 -0.68 3.61 27.55
N ASN A 110 -1.97 3.92 27.65
CA ASN A 110 -2.54 4.53 28.85
C ASN A 110 -2.66 3.51 30.00
N ALA A 111 -3.18 3.95 31.15
CA ALA A 111 -3.34 3.10 32.33
C ALA A 111 -4.21 1.84 32.10
N SER A 112 -5.08 1.86 31.08
CA SER A 112 -5.93 0.73 30.70
C SER A 112 -5.33 -0.14 29.59
N GLY A 113 -4.07 0.11 29.19
CA GLY A 113 -3.40 -0.61 28.11
C GLY A 113 -3.85 -0.20 26.70
N VAL A 114 -4.56 0.93 26.56
CA VAL A 114 -5.03 1.43 25.26
C VAL A 114 -4.00 2.36 24.63
N ILE A 115 -3.70 2.12 23.36
CA ILE A 115 -2.87 2.96 22.50
C ILE A 115 -3.71 3.60 21.39
N THR A 116 -3.23 4.72 20.86
CA THR A 116 -3.65 5.24 19.55
C THR A 116 -2.54 5.04 18.54
N PHE A 117 -2.90 4.83 17.28
CA PHE A 117 -1.94 4.73 16.19
C PHE A 117 -2.42 5.46 14.94
N SER A 118 -1.48 5.90 14.11
CA SER A 118 -1.77 6.48 12.82
C SER A 118 -0.62 6.21 11.85
N GLY A 119 -0.93 6.20 10.56
CA GLY A 119 0.07 5.96 9.53
C GLY A 119 -0.51 6.00 8.13
N THR A 120 0.34 5.65 7.18
CA THR A 120 -0.01 5.58 5.77
C THR A 120 -0.08 4.12 5.35
N GLN A 121 -1.14 3.77 4.64
CA GLN A 121 -1.25 2.50 3.94
C GLN A 121 -1.16 2.75 2.43
N THR A 122 -0.26 2.04 1.75
CA THR A 122 -0.02 2.15 0.31
C THR A 122 -0.43 0.86 -0.37
N PHE A 123 -1.37 0.94 -1.31
CA PHE A 123 -1.78 -0.21 -2.12
C PHE A 123 -0.74 -0.51 -3.19
N THR A 124 -0.34 -1.77 -3.30
CA THR A 124 0.78 -2.23 -4.15
C THR A 124 0.36 -3.18 -5.26
N GLY A 125 -0.90 -3.58 -5.28
CA GLY A 125 -1.46 -4.46 -6.30
C GLY A 125 -2.63 -5.26 -5.78
N GLY A 126 -3.04 -6.25 -6.56
CA GLY A 126 -4.16 -7.11 -6.21
C GLY A 126 -4.38 -8.20 -7.24
N THR A 127 -5.52 -8.86 -7.11
CA THR A 127 -6.00 -9.91 -8.02
C THR A 127 -7.37 -9.52 -8.55
N GLY A 128 -7.83 -10.20 -9.61
CA GLY A 128 -9.14 -9.92 -10.21
C GLY A 128 -9.28 -8.44 -10.60
N ARG A 129 -10.32 -7.78 -10.09
CA ARG A 129 -10.59 -6.36 -10.40
C ARG A 129 -9.59 -5.37 -9.76
N PHE A 130 -8.69 -5.84 -8.90
CA PHE A 130 -7.63 -5.04 -8.29
C PHE A 130 -6.25 -5.36 -8.87
N HIS A 131 -6.18 -6.10 -9.99
CA HIS A 131 -4.91 -6.34 -10.67
C HIS A 131 -4.26 -5.00 -11.07
N GLY A 132 -3.03 -4.77 -10.62
CA GLY A 132 -2.31 -3.51 -10.86
C GLY A 132 -2.83 -2.30 -10.07
N ALA A 133 -3.75 -2.48 -9.12
CA ALA A 133 -4.26 -1.40 -8.30
C ALA A 133 -3.14 -0.77 -7.44
N THR A 134 -3.11 0.55 -7.40
CA THR A 134 -2.18 1.37 -6.63
C THR A 134 -2.94 2.44 -5.86
N GLY A 135 -2.31 3.11 -4.92
CA GLY A 135 -2.96 4.20 -4.18
C GLY A 135 -2.45 4.31 -2.76
N SER A 136 -3.04 5.22 -2.01
CA SER A 136 -2.62 5.49 -0.64
C SER A 136 -3.78 6.00 0.21
N THR A 137 -3.78 5.62 1.48
CA THR A 137 -4.76 6.04 2.48
C THR A 137 -4.08 6.45 3.77
N SER A 138 -4.59 7.50 4.40
CA SER A 138 -4.31 7.77 5.81
C SER A 138 -5.11 6.80 6.66
N MET A 139 -4.48 6.19 7.66
CA MET A 139 -5.08 5.25 8.59
C MET A 139 -4.89 5.74 10.02
N GLN A 140 -5.91 5.55 10.85
CA GLN A 140 -5.88 5.87 12.27
C GLN A 140 -6.77 4.90 13.06
N GLY A 141 -6.37 4.59 14.28
CA GLY A 141 -7.07 3.60 15.08
C GLY A 141 -6.65 3.57 16.54
N THR A 142 -7.25 2.63 17.26
CA THR A 142 -6.96 2.32 18.66
C THR A 142 -6.75 0.83 18.82
N ALA A 143 -5.93 0.44 19.80
CA ALA A 143 -5.77 -0.94 20.19
C ALA A 143 -5.68 -1.04 21.71
N ASN A 144 -6.29 -2.08 22.28
CA ASN A 144 -6.17 -2.43 23.68
C ASN A 144 -5.23 -3.64 23.79
N LEU A 145 -4.05 -3.42 24.35
CA LEU A 145 -3.02 -4.43 24.50
C LEU A 145 -3.37 -5.49 25.56
N ALA A 146 -4.29 -5.19 26.49
CA ALA A 146 -4.75 -6.13 27.51
C ALA A 146 -5.78 -7.12 26.96
N THR A 147 -6.60 -6.70 25.99
CA THR A 147 -7.63 -7.56 25.37
C THR A 147 -7.24 -8.08 23.98
N SER A 148 -6.10 -7.65 23.45
CA SER A 148 -5.62 -8.03 22.10
C SER A 148 -6.62 -7.70 20.98
N THR A 149 -7.32 -6.57 21.11
CA THR A 149 -8.33 -6.11 20.15
C THR A 149 -8.14 -4.65 19.78
N GLY A 150 -8.59 -4.25 18.60
CA GLY A 150 -8.54 -2.86 18.18
C GLY A 150 -9.58 -2.52 17.12
N GLU A 151 -9.49 -1.29 16.63
CA GLU A 151 -10.28 -0.79 15.52
C GLU A 151 -9.49 0.27 14.77
N PHE A 152 -9.73 0.36 13.45
CA PHE A 152 -9.15 1.41 12.64
C PHE A 152 -10.11 1.85 11.55
N ALA A 153 -9.88 3.07 11.07
CA ALA A 153 -10.45 3.58 9.84
C ALA A 153 -9.34 4.09 8.92
N PHE A 154 -9.61 4.07 7.62
CA PHE A 154 -8.76 4.73 6.64
C PHE A 154 -9.58 5.49 5.61
N SER A 155 -8.96 6.49 5.00
CA SER A 155 -9.48 7.21 3.83
C SER A 155 -8.36 7.63 2.90
N GLY A 156 -8.64 7.67 1.60
CA GLY A 156 -7.67 8.08 0.58
C GLY A 156 -8.12 7.70 -0.81
N THR A 157 -7.19 7.23 -1.64
CA THR A 157 -7.47 6.90 -3.04
C THR A 157 -6.91 5.54 -3.46
N ILE A 158 -7.58 4.93 -4.43
CA ILE A 158 -7.17 3.69 -5.10
C ILE A 158 -7.36 3.85 -6.61
N SER A 159 -6.43 3.32 -7.39
CA SER A 159 -6.57 3.17 -8.83
C SER A 159 -7.21 1.82 -9.17
N LYS A 160 -8.02 1.82 -10.22
CA LYS A 160 -8.61 0.63 -10.82
C LYS A 160 -8.43 0.67 -12.33
#